data_AF-A0A2I4AKT5-F1
#
_entry.id   AF-A0A2I4AKT5-F1
#
_cell.length_a   1.000
_cell.length_b   1.000
_cell.length_c   1.000
_cell.angle_alpha   90.00
_cell.angle_beta   90.00
_cell.angle_gamma   90.00
#
_symmetry.space_group_name_H-M   'P 1'
#
loop_
_entity.id
_entity.type
_entity.pdbx_description
1 polymer ?
#
loop_
_entity_poly.entity_id
_entity_poly.type
_entity_poly.pdbx_seq_one_letter_code
_entity_poly.pdbx_strand_id
1 'polypeptide(L)'
;MVRIVISEMMQKSSSIGKRGTTEVAKKMVAKYPKSLQDVIEGDVIGPGYHSLVKQLQNRLENVKRSTTPKIRKQKHRSDDSDTDEIPPEQKAAVQDTYGCINWNLKFLPFGETPESQEDKKEKLKKLSQMKDPNPEEVKQLMEKTFYTQRKDVNQGKYIKDLLKEWPFWFQELGMAVHFKKLTGKELKETFTQNLERNGKRLLNYMS
;
A
#
# COMPACT_ATOMS: atom_id res chain seq x y z
N MET A 1 -0.82 -20.81 18.11
CA MET A 1 -0.21 -20.51 19.43
C MET A 1 0.06 -19.01 19.63
N VAL A 2 1.04 -18.38 18.96
CA VAL A 2 1.43 -16.95 19.18
C VAL A 2 0.26 -15.96 19.14
N ARG A 3 -0.67 -16.13 18.19
CA ARG A 3 -1.87 -15.29 18.08
C ARG A 3 -2.76 -15.35 19.33
N ILE A 4 -2.96 -16.55 19.88
CA ILE A 4 -3.82 -16.79 21.06
C ILE A 4 -3.18 -16.14 22.29
N VAL A 5 -1.87 -16.36 22.49
CA VAL A 5 -1.13 -15.77 23.61
C VAL A 5 -1.21 -14.25 23.60
N ILE A 6 -0.99 -13.60 22.46
CA ILE A 6 -1.11 -12.13 22.38
C ILE A 6 -2.55 -11.67 22.64
N SER A 7 -3.56 -12.37 22.14
CA SER A 7 -4.96 -12.05 22.42
C SER A 7 -5.28 -12.10 23.91
N GLU A 8 -4.86 -13.15 24.62
CA GLU A 8 -5.04 -13.27 26.07
C GLU A 8 -4.24 -12.23 26.86
N MET A 9 -2.99 -11.99 26.45
CA MET A 9 -2.17 -10.94 27.07
C MET A 9 -2.89 -9.60 26.96
N MET A 10 -3.38 -9.24 25.77
CA MET A 10 -4.06 -7.97 25.53
C MET A 10 -5.40 -7.81 26.27
N GLN A 11 -6.10 -8.91 26.56
CA GLN A 11 -7.28 -8.88 27.44
C GLN A 11 -6.89 -8.53 28.88
N LYS A 12 -5.74 -9.00 29.37
CA LYS A 12 -5.27 -8.75 30.75
C LYS A 12 -4.59 -7.40 30.93
N SER A 13 -3.96 -6.84 29.89
CA SER A 13 -3.30 -5.54 29.95
C SER A 13 -3.31 -4.83 28.61
N SER A 14 -3.77 -3.58 28.60
CA SER A 14 -3.79 -2.71 27.42
C SER A 14 -2.41 -2.14 27.06
N SER A 15 -1.46 -2.11 28.01
CA SER A 15 -0.15 -1.44 27.89
C SER A 15 1.05 -2.39 27.80
N ILE A 16 0.88 -3.55 27.15
CA ILE A 16 1.98 -4.51 27.00
C ILE A 16 3.12 -3.91 26.17
N GLY A 17 4.29 -3.78 26.79
CA GLY A 17 5.53 -3.40 26.13
C GLY A 17 6.42 -4.60 25.78
N LYS A 18 7.57 -4.33 25.15
CA LYS A 18 8.56 -5.34 24.76
C LYS A 18 9.04 -6.21 25.93
N ARG A 19 9.12 -5.65 27.14
CA ARG A 19 9.50 -6.42 28.34
C ARG A 19 8.48 -7.52 28.66
N GLY A 20 7.19 -7.21 28.56
CA GLY A 20 6.12 -8.16 28.87
C GLY A 20 6.09 -9.36 27.92
N THR A 21 6.31 -9.13 26.61
CA THR A 21 6.41 -10.22 25.63
C THR A 21 7.65 -11.08 25.85
N THR A 22 8.78 -10.46 26.26
CA THR A 22 10.00 -11.20 26.59
C THR A 22 9.81 -12.11 27.80
N GLU A 23 9.20 -11.62 28.88
CA GLU A 23 8.97 -12.43 30.09
C GLU A 23 7.98 -13.58 29.84
N VAL A 24 6.95 -13.37 29.03
CA VAL A 24 6.03 -14.45 28.65
C VAL A 24 6.76 -15.51 27.82
N ALA A 25 7.57 -15.11 26.83
CA ALA A 25 8.34 -16.05 26.02
C ALA A 25 9.29 -16.90 26.88
N LYS A 26 10.04 -16.28 27.80
CA LYS A 26 10.93 -16.98 28.74
C LYS A 26 10.17 -18.05 29.53
N LYS A 27 9.03 -17.69 30.13
CA LYS A 27 8.21 -18.63 30.92
C LYS A 27 7.65 -19.78 30.07
N MET A 28 7.27 -19.49 28.83
CA MET A 28 6.77 -20.51 27.91
C MET A 28 7.85 -21.51 27.51
N VAL A 29 9.04 -21.02 27.17
CA VAL A 29 10.19 -21.89 26.82
C VAL A 29 10.65 -22.69 28.03
N ALA A 30 10.71 -22.09 29.21
CA ALA A 30 11.05 -22.82 30.45
C ALA A 30 10.05 -23.95 30.75
N LYS A 31 8.77 -23.76 30.44
CA LYS A 31 7.72 -24.77 30.65
C LYS A 31 7.71 -25.86 29.57
N TYR A 32 8.01 -25.50 28.33
CA TYR A 32 7.94 -26.42 27.18
C TYR A 32 9.22 -26.33 26.32
N PRO A 33 10.39 -26.68 26.86
CA PRO A 33 11.66 -26.50 26.17
C PRO A 33 11.74 -27.36 24.90
N LYS A 34 11.24 -28.59 24.94
CA LYS A 34 11.23 -29.52 23.78
C LYS A 34 10.47 -28.97 22.56
N SER A 35 9.53 -28.06 22.76
CA SER A 35 8.66 -27.57 21.68
C SER A 35 8.93 -26.13 21.29
N LEU A 36 9.47 -25.31 22.20
CA LEU A 36 9.56 -23.86 22.03
C LEU A 36 10.98 -23.30 22.14
N GLN A 37 11.96 -24.12 22.55
CA GLN A 37 13.34 -23.69 22.63
C GLN A 37 13.96 -23.61 21.23
N ASP A 38 14.72 -22.55 20.98
CA ASP A 38 15.46 -22.36 19.73
C ASP A 38 16.64 -23.34 19.70
N VAL A 39 16.43 -24.53 19.11
CA VAL A 39 17.45 -25.56 18.91
C VAL A 39 17.67 -25.79 17.43
N ILE A 40 18.92 -25.69 16.97
CA ILE A 40 19.33 -26.06 15.61
C ILE A 40 20.47 -27.05 15.73
N GLU A 41 20.33 -28.21 15.07
CA GLU A 41 21.36 -29.28 15.06
C GLU A 41 21.79 -29.77 16.46
N GLY A 42 20.92 -29.62 17.46
CA GLY A 42 21.18 -30.03 18.84
C GLY A 42 21.70 -28.90 19.75
N ASP A 43 22.11 -27.77 19.16
CA ASP A 43 22.62 -26.63 19.90
C ASP A 43 21.54 -25.59 20.18
N VAL A 44 21.55 -25.06 21.41
CA VAL A 44 20.65 -23.98 21.82
C VAL A 44 21.18 -22.66 21.27
N ILE A 45 20.40 -22.02 20.41
CA ILE A 45 20.78 -20.74 19.82
C ILE A 45 20.52 -19.60 20.79
N GLY A 46 21.61 -18.91 21.15
CA GLY A 46 21.56 -17.74 22.04
C GLY A 46 20.87 -18.09 23.37
N PRO A 47 19.89 -17.29 23.83
CA PRO A 47 19.18 -17.58 25.07
C PRO A 47 18.05 -18.64 24.90
N GLY A 48 17.86 -19.19 23.70
CA GLY A 48 16.90 -20.27 23.43
C GLY A 48 15.43 -19.85 23.31
N TYR A 49 15.09 -18.56 23.40
CA TYR A 49 13.70 -18.07 23.30
C TYR A 49 13.53 -16.89 22.33
N HIS A 50 14.58 -16.52 21.61
CA HIS A 50 14.65 -15.29 20.85
C HIS A 50 13.66 -15.28 19.68
N SER A 51 13.48 -16.42 19.01
CA SER A 51 12.53 -16.55 17.91
C SER A 51 11.09 -16.30 18.40
N LEU A 52 10.72 -16.88 19.55
CA LEU A 52 9.39 -16.73 20.13
C LEU A 52 9.12 -15.28 20.58
N VAL A 53 10.13 -14.62 21.16
CA VAL A 53 10.04 -13.18 21.50
C VAL A 53 9.76 -12.35 20.26
N LYS A 54 10.51 -12.57 19.17
CA LYS A 54 10.33 -11.84 17.92
C LYS A 54 8.93 -12.07 17.33
N GLN A 55 8.44 -13.31 17.35
CA GLN A 55 7.09 -13.64 16.88
C GLN A 55 6.01 -12.94 17.71
N LEU A 56 6.12 -12.94 19.05
CA LEU A 56 5.18 -12.28 19.95
C LEU A 56 5.20 -10.75 19.78
N GLN A 57 6.39 -10.14 19.68
CA GLN A 57 6.54 -8.71 19.46
C GLN A 57 5.96 -8.27 18.11
N ASN A 58 6.29 -8.98 17.03
CA ASN A 58 5.75 -8.70 15.70
C ASN A 58 4.22 -8.78 15.70
N ARG A 59 3.65 -9.80 16.36
CA ARG A 59 2.20 -9.92 16.46
C ARG A 59 1.59 -8.78 17.27
N LEU A 60 2.19 -8.40 18.39
CA LEU A 60 1.73 -7.28 19.21
C LEU A 60 1.76 -5.95 18.44
N GLU A 61 2.85 -5.67 17.73
CA GLU A 61 2.98 -4.48 16.89
C GLU A 61 1.94 -4.48 15.76
N ASN A 62 1.69 -5.64 15.13
CA ASN A 62 0.67 -5.78 14.11
C ASN A 62 -0.75 -5.51 14.64
N VAL A 63 -1.08 -5.99 15.84
CA VAL A 63 -2.40 -5.72 16.46
C VAL A 63 -2.53 -4.26 16.89
N LYS A 64 -1.44 -3.63 17.33
CA LYS A 64 -1.41 -2.20 17.70
C LYS A 64 -1.38 -1.24 16.50
N ARG A 65 -1.14 -1.75 15.28
CA ARG A 65 -1.09 -0.92 14.08
C ARG A 65 -2.47 -0.33 13.80
N SER A 66 -2.57 1.00 13.70
CA SER A 66 -3.82 1.65 13.32
C SER A 66 -4.26 1.17 11.94
N THR A 67 -5.55 0.88 11.77
CA THR A 67 -6.17 0.58 10.47
C THR A 67 -6.10 1.76 9.51
N THR A 68 -5.87 2.97 10.02
CA THR A 68 -5.61 4.16 9.24
C THR A 68 -4.15 4.16 8.77
N PRO A 69 -3.87 4.16 7.46
CA PRO A 69 -2.51 4.28 6.95
C PRO A 69 -1.93 5.65 7.34
N LYS A 70 -0.89 5.63 8.18
CA LYS A 70 -0.15 6.83 8.56
C LYS A 70 0.96 7.06 7.54
N ILE A 71 0.76 8.01 6.62
CA ILE A 71 1.83 8.48 5.73
C ILE A 71 2.92 9.08 6.62
N ARG A 72 4.02 8.34 6.82
CA ARG A 72 5.21 8.87 7.49
C ARG A 72 6.09 9.51 6.43
N LYS A 73 6.30 10.82 6.52
CA LYS A 73 7.40 11.47 5.80
C LYS A 73 8.70 10.99 6.45
N GLN A 74 9.48 10.18 5.76
CA GLN A 74 10.81 9.82 6.24
C GLN A 74 11.68 11.08 6.15
N LYS A 75 12.20 11.56 7.28
CA LYS A 75 13.22 12.61 7.24
C LYS A 75 14.47 12.00 6.61
N HIS A 76 15.06 12.70 5.64
CA HIS A 76 16.33 12.35 5.03
C HIS A 76 17.34 12.04 6.14
N ARG A 77 17.82 10.80 6.19
CA ARG A 77 19.14 10.52 6.77
C ARG A 77 20.10 10.63 5.59
N SER A 78 21.02 11.59 5.67
CA SER A 78 22.21 11.59 4.85
C SER A 78 22.98 10.32 5.21
N ASP A 79 22.99 9.35 4.31
CA ASP A 79 23.89 8.21 4.41
C ASP A 79 24.66 8.14 3.10
N ASP A 80 25.98 8.14 3.27
CA ASP A 80 27.03 8.22 2.27
C ASP A 80 27.01 6.90 1.49
N SER A 81 26.29 6.87 0.36
CA SER A 81 26.20 5.67 -0.49
C SER A 81 26.89 5.93 -1.82
N ASP A 82 28.05 5.30 -1.96
CA ASP A 82 28.99 5.37 -3.06
C ASP A 82 28.48 4.63 -4.32
N THR A 83 27.33 5.08 -4.81
CA THR A 83 26.83 4.71 -6.15
C THR A 83 26.61 6.01 -6.91
N ASP A 84 27.07 6.11 -8.15
CA ASP A 84 26.93 7.30 -8.99
C ASP A 84 25.48 7.84 -8.96
N GLU A 85 25.26 8.81 -8.08
CA GLU A 85 23.94 9.20 -7.62
C GLU A 85 23.40 10.31 -8.52
N ILE A 86 22.20 10.06 -9.04
CA ILE A 86 21.33 11.05 -9.67
C ILE A 86 21.27 12.29 -8.75
N PRO A 87 21.48 13.51 -9.29
CA PRO A 87 21.58 14.72 -8.49
C PRO A 87 20.45 14.86 -7.45
N PRO A 88 20.76 15.25 -6.20
CA PRO A 88 19.81 15.31 -5.10
C PRO A 88 18.65 16.30 -5.33
N GLU A 89 18.78 17.20 -6.31
CA GLU A 89 17.78 18.22 -6.65
C GLU A 89 16.47 17.65 -7.23
N GLN A 90 16.43 16.37 -7.65
CA GLN A 90 15.23 15.73 -8.19
C GLN A 90 14.58 14.67 -7.28
N LYS A 91 15.16 14.37 -6.12
CA LYS A 91 14.56 13.40 -5.19
C LYS A 91 13.44 14.09 -4.42
N ALA A 92 12.25 14.15 -5.02
CA ALA A 92 11.03 14.61 -4.35
C ALA A 92 10.93 13.93 -2.98
N ALA A 93 10.71 14.71 -1.92
CA ALA A 93 10.59 14.21 -0.55
C ALA A 93 9.75 12.93 -0.55
N VAL A 94 10.39 11.79 -0.26
CA VAL A 94 9.79 10.46 -0.40
C VAL A 94 8.58 10.38 0.54
N GLN A 95 7.42 10.72 0.00
CA GLN A 95 6.16 10.39 0.60
C GLN A 95 6.00 8.88 0.42
N ASP A 96 5.55 8.20 1.47
CA ASP A 96 5.16 6.79 1.46
C ASP A 96 3.85 6.60 0.66
N THR A 97 3.80 7.18 -0.53
CA THR A 97 2.72 7.14 -1.51
C THR A 97 3.23 6.63 -2.86
N TYR A 98 4.48 6.14 -2.93
CA TYR A 98 5.06 5.54 -4.14
C TYR A 98 4.88 6.41 -5.41
N GLY A 99 5.03 7.74 -5.27
CA GLY A 99 4.84 8.69 -6.38
C GLY A 99 3.39 9.07 -6.67
N CYS A 100 2.42 8.63 -5.86
CA CYS A 100 1.03 9.08 -5.95
C CYS A 100 0.86 10.45 -5.26
N ILE A 101 0.53 11.47 -6.05
CA ILE A 101 0.25 12.84 -5.58
C ILE A 101 -1.17 12.95 -5.01
N ASN A 102 -2.14 12.23 -5.57
CA ASN A 102 -3.56 12.31 -5.19
C ASN A 102 -4.07 10.96 -4.63
N TRP A 103 -3.32 10.40 -3.68
CA TRP A 103 -3.63 9.09 -3.08
C TRP A 103 -4.97 9.07 -2.31
N ASN A 104 -5.21 10.07 -1.45
CA ASN A 104 -6.41 10.13 -0.61
C ASN A 104 -6.99 11.55 -0.57
N LEU A 105 -8.07 11.75 -1.32
CA LEU A 105 -8.80 13.02 -1.38
C LEU A 105 -9.76 13.09 -0.19
N LYS A 106 -9.46 13.96 0.78
CA LYS A 106 -10.32 14.14 1.97
C LYS A 106 -11.59 14.93 1.67
N PHE A 107 -11.52 15.85 0.71
CA PHE A 107 -12.59 16.77 0.38
C PHE A 107 -13.09 16.49 -1.02
N LEU A 108 -14.40 16.69 -1.21
CA LEU A 108 -15.01 16.65 -2.53
C LEU A 108 -14.44 17.82 -3.37
N PRO A 109 -14.28 17.65 -4.69
CA PRO A 109 -13.82 18.74 -5.55
C PRO A 109 -14.78 19.94 -5.48
N PHE A 110 -14.24 21.15 -5.71
CA PHE A 110 -15.04 22.38 -5.68
C PHE A 110 -16.14 22.34 -6.75
N GLY A 111 -17.37 22.67 -6.36
CA GLY A 111 -18.54 22.65 -7.25
C GLY A 111 -19.15 21.27 -7.53
N GLU A 112 -18.65 20.22 -6.88
CA GLU A 112 -19.21 18.87 -6.96
C GLU A 112 -20.04 18.58 -5.69
N THR A 113 -21.11 17.80 -5.82
CA THR A 113 -21.88 17.23 -4.71
C THR A 113 -21.84 15.70 -4.77
N PRO A 114 -22.14 14.99 -3.66
CA PRO A 114 -22.27 13.54 -3.68
C PRO A 114 -23.28 13.05 -4.73
N GLU A 115 -24.40 13.75 -4.93
CA GLU A 115 -25.37 13.39 -5.98
C GLU A 115 -24.78 13.59 -7.37
N SER A 116 -24.11 14.73 -7.61
CA SER A 116 -23.46 15.01 -8.91
C SER A 116 -22.41 13.96 -9.28
N GLN A 117 -21.69 13.42 -8.29
CA GLN A 117 -20.72 12.35 -8.48
C GLN A 117 -21.39 11.02 -8.85
N GLU A 118 -22.51 10.68 -8.20
CA GLU A 118 -23.27 9.47 -8.51
C GLU A 118 -23.91 9.57 -9.90
N ASP A 119 -24.49 10.72 -10.26
CA ASP A 119 -25.05 10.96 -11.60
C ASP A 119 -23.99 10.76 -12.70
N LYS A 120 -22.77 11.25 -12.48
CA LYS A 120 -21.65 11.07 -13.42
C LYS A 120 -21.19 9.63 -13.49
N LYS A 121 -21.21 8.91 -12.37
CA LYS A 121 -20.91 7.47 -12.31
C LYS A 121 -21.96 6.67 -13.08
N GLU A 122 -23.23 6.95 -12.90
CA GLU A 122 -24.30 6.33 -13.67
C GLU A 122 -24.19 6.64 -15.16
N LYS A 123 -23.84 7.87 -15.52
CA LYS A 123 -23.59 8.26 -16.92
C LYS A 123 -22.43 7.46 -17.52
N LEU A 124 -21.32 7.30 -16.80
CA LEU A 124 -20.21 6.43 -17.22
C LEU A 124 -20.65 4.97 -17.40
N LYS A 125 -21.49 4.44 -16.52
CA LYS A 125 -22.03 3.07 -16.68
C LYS A 125 -22.90 2.95 -17.94
N LYS A 126 -23.79 3.91 -18.20
CA LYS A 126 -24.63 3.93 -19.41
C LYS A 126 -23.76 4.00 -20.68
N LEU A 127 -22.76 4.86 -20.70
CA LEU A 127 -21.80 4.96 -21.81
C LEU A 127 -21.07 3.64 -22.08
N SER A 128 -20.78 2.84 -21.05
CA SER A 128 -20.08 1.55 -21.22
C SER A 128 -20.92 0.48 -21.91
N GLN A 129 -22.24 0.67 -21.96
CA GLN A 129 -23.17 -0.23 -22.65
C GLN A 129 -23.41 0.20 -24.10
N MET A 130 -22.96 1.39 -24.49
CA MET A 130 -23.05 1.88 -25.86
C MET A 130 -21.94 1.24 -26.72
N LYS A 131 -22.20 1.02 -28.01
CA LYS A 131 -21.22 0.43 -28.93
C LYS A 131 -19.99 1.34 -29.14
N ASP A 132 -20.23 2.63 -29.33
CA ASP A 132 -19.19 3.62 -29.63
C ASP A 132 -19.36 4.88 -28.75
N PRO A 133 -18.93 4.82 -27.48
CA PRO A 133 -18.98 5.98 -26.58
C PRO A 133 -17.97 7.06 -27.00
N ASN A 134 -18.35 8.33 -26.85
CA ASN A 134 -17.45 9.45 -27.13
C ASN A 134 -16.24 9.42 -26.17
N PRO A 135 -15.00 9.26 -26.67
CA PRO A 135 -13.82 9.12 -25.82
C PRO A 135 -13.53 10.39 -25.01
N GLU A 136 -13.80 11.58 -25.56
CA GLU A 136 -13.55 12.83 -24.83
C GLU A 136 -14.53 13.01 -23.67
N GLU A 137 -15.78 12.59 -23.85
CA GLU A 137 -16.76 12.58 -22.77
C GLU A 137 -16.38 11.59 -21.67
N VAL A 138 -15.96 10.37 -22.03
CA VAL A 138 -15.48 9.36 -21.06
C VAL A 138 -14.29 9.90 -20.28
N LYS A 139 -13.33 10.54 -20.95
CA LYS A 139 -12.15 11.15 -20.32
C LYS A 139 -12.55 12.20 -19.28
N GLN A 140 -13.42 13.14 -19.65
CA GLN A 140 -13.88 14.20 -18.74
C GLN A 140 -14.64 13.64 -17.53
N LEU A 141 -15.51 12.65 -17.75
CA LEU A 141 -16.25 12.01 -16.67
C LEU A 141 -15.33 11.21 -15.75
N MET A 142 -14.34 10.48 -16.29
CA MET A 142 -13.34 9.76 -15.51
C MET A 142 -12.52 10.71 -14.63
N GLU A 143 -12.15 11.90 -15.14
CA GLU A 143 -11.48 12.92 -14.33
C GLU A 143 -12.36 13.48 -13.22
N LYS A 144 -13.61 13.84 -13.54
CA LYS A 144 -14.54 14.42 -12.56
C LYS A 144 -14.92 13.44 -11.46
N THR A 145 -15.00 12.14 -11.78
CA THR A 145 -15.37 11.08 -10.82
C THR A 145 -14.18 10.47 -10.08
N PHE A 146 -12.96 10.97 -10.32
CA PHE A 146 -11.73 10.46 -9.70
C PHE A 146 -11.81 10.41 -8.16
N TYR A 147 -12.47 11.40 -7.54
CA TYR A 147 -12.70 11.42 -6.09
C TYR A 147 -13.40 10.14 -5.61
N THR A 148 -14.53 9.80 -6.24
CA THR A 148 -15.36 8.66 -5.85
C THR A 148 -14.66 7.33 -6.14
N GLN A 149 -13.98 7.24 -7.29
CA GLN A 149 -13.12 6.08 -7.64
C GLN A 149 -12.07 5.79 -6.55
N ARG A 150 -11.35 6.83 -6.08
CA ARG A 150 -10.34 6.68 -5.02
C ARG A 150 -10.97 6.37 -3.66
N LYS A 151 -12.13 6.95 -3.35
CA LYS A 151 -12.87 6.65 -2.13
C LYS A 151 -13.26 5.17 -2.06
N ASP A 152 -13.79 4.63 -3.15
CA ASP A 152 -14.16 3.22 -3.29
C ASP A 152 -12.96 2.27 -3.08
N VAL A 153 -11.81 2.58 -3.70
CA VAL A 153 -10.58 1.79 -3.51
C VAL A 153 -10.04 1.89 -2.09
N ASN A 154 -9.99 3.10 -1.53
CA ASN A 154 -9.46 3.31 -0.18
C ASN A 154 -10.34 2.69 0.92
N GLN A 155 -11.63 2.49 0.64
CA GLN A 155 -12.54 1.72 1.50
C GLN A 155 -12.36 0.21 1.38
N GLY A 156 -11.52 -0.26 0.46
CA GLY A 156 -11.24 -1.69 0.28
C GLY A 156 -12.37 -2.44 -0.44
N LYS A 157 -13.14 -1.77 -1.31
CA LYS A 157 -14.12 -2.46 -2.16
C LYS A 157 -13.45 -3.55 -3.00
N TYR A 158 -14.14 -4.67 -3.21
CA TYR A 158 -13.59 -5.77 -4.00
C TYR A 158 -13.44 -5.38 -5.48
N ILE A 159 -12.43 -5.93 -6.13
CA ILE A 159 -12.14 -5.68 -7.56
C ILE A 159 -13.35 -6.00 -8.45
N LYS A 160 -14.09 -7.08 -8.14
CA LYS A 160 -15.32 -7.45 -8.86
C LYS A 160 -16.40 -6.37 -8.81
N ASP A 161 -16.48 -5.62 -7.72
CA ASP A 161 -17.48 -4.57 -7.52
C ASP A 161 -17.00 -3.28 -8.20
N LEU A 162 -15.70 -2.98 -8.11
CA LEU A 162 -15.08 -1.88 -8.85
C LEU A 162 -15.23 -2.03 -10.36
N LEU A 163 -15.08 -3.24 -10.92
CA LEU A 163 -15.31 -3.51 -12.34
C LEU A 163 -16.75 -3.19 -12.78
N LYS A 164 -17.72 -3.55 -11.94
CA LYS A 164 -19.14 -3.25 -12.20
C LYS A 164 -19.45 -1.76 -12.04
N GLU A 165 -18.82 -1.13 -11.06
CA GLU A 165 -19.07 0.28 -10.74
C GLU A 165 -18.35 1.25 -11.69
N TRP A 166 -17.17 0.86 -12.20
CA TRP A 166 -16.25 1.69 -12.97
C TRP A 166 -15.69 0.94 -14.20
N PRO A 167 -16.52 0.55 -15.17
CA PRO A 167 -16.10 -0.28 -16.31
C PRO A 167 -14.98 0.36 -17.13
N PHE A 168 -15.07 1.67 -17.41
CA PHE A 168 -14.06 2.41 -18.17
C PHE A 168 -12.70 2.53 -17.47
N TRP A 169 -12.65 2.39 -16.14
CA TRP A 169 -11.37 2.44 -15.42
C TRP A 169 -10.46 1.27 -15.80
N PHE A 170 -11.04 0.12 -16.16
CA PHE A 170 -10.30 -1.07 -16.59
C PHE A 170 -10.07 -1.11 -18.11
N GLN A 171 -10.38 -0.03 -18.81
CA GLN A 171 -10.03 0.18 -20.21
C GLN A 171 -8.84 1.14 -20.31
N GLU A 172 -8.11 1.08 -21.42
CA GLU A 172 -6.85 1.82 -21.59
C GLU A 172 -7.02 3.34 -21.38
N LEU A 173 -8.08 3.93 -21.94
CA LEU A 173 -8.38 5.36 -21.81
C LEU A 173 -8.60 5.76 -20.34
N GLY A 174 -9.51 5.08 -19.63
CA GLY A 174 -9.83 5.42 -18.25
C GLY A 174 -8.69 5.12 -17.29
N MET A 175 -7.93 4.05 -17.54
CA MET A 175 -6.72 3.72 -16.78
C MET A 175 -5.66 4.80 -16.92
N ALA A 176 -5.39 5.28 -18.14
CA ALA A 176 -4.42 6.35 -18.38
C ALA A 176 -4.83 7.66 -17.70
N VAL A 177 -6.11 8.03 -17.77
CA VAL A 177 -6.67 9.22 -17.10
C VAL A 177 -6.52 9.12 -15.59
N HIS A 178 -6.93 7.98 -15.01
CA HIS A 178 -6.83 7.76 -13.57
C HIS A 178 -5.37 7.79 -13.11
N PHE A 179 -4.48 7.12 -13.84
CA PHE A 179 -3.05 7.09 -13.54
C PHE A 179 -2.44 8.50 -13.55
N LYS A 180 -2.77 9.31 -14.55
CA LYS A 180 -2.30 10.70 -14.65
C LYS A 180 -2.80 11.54 -13.48
N LYS A 181 -4.06 11.43 -13.08
CA LYS A 181 -4.58 12.12 -11.88
C LYS A 181 -3.92 11.63 -10.60
N LEU A 182 -3.64 10.34 -10.49
CA LEU A 182 -3.07 9.73 -9.29
C LEU A 182 -1.59 10.09 -9.10
N THR A 183 -0.80 10.11 -10.17
CA THR A 183 0.67 10.22 -10.13
C THR A 183 1.24 11.51 -10.72
N GLY A 184 0.44 12.26 -11.48
CA GLY A 184 0.89 13.43 -12.24
C GLY A 184 1.67 13.09 -13.51
N LYS A 185 1.84 11.81 -13.85
CA LYS A 185 2.62 11.35 -15.01
C LYS A 185 1.73 10.77 -16.10
N GLU A 186 2.11 10.98 -17.36
CA GLU A 186 1.44 10.34 -18.49
C GLU A 186 1.93 8.90 -18.65
N LEU A 187 1.03 7.93 -18.50
CA LEU A 187 1.39 6.50 -18.44
C LEU A 187 2.18 6.03 -19.67
N LYS A 188 1.62 6.26 -20.87
CA LYS A 188 2.19 5.78 -22.14
C LYS A 188 3.52 6.47 -22.44
N GLU A 189 3.54 7.79 -22.36
CA GLU A 189 4.74 8.58 -22.64
C GLU A 189 5.89 8.22 -21.68
N THR A 190 5.59 8.17 -20.38
CA THR A 190 6.56 7.81 -19.35
C THR A 190 7.10 6.39 -19.57
N PHE A 191 6.25 5.45 -19.97
CA PHE A 191 6.67 4.08 -20.26
C PHE A 191 7.65 4.04 -21.45
N THR A 192 7.29 4.66 -22.58
CA THR A 192 8.13 4.68 -23.78
C THR A 192 9.48 5.34 -23.53
N GLN A 193 9.50 6.51 -22.89
CA GLN A 193 10.74 7.22 -22.55
C GLN A 193 11.66 6.37 -21.65
N ASN A 194 11.10 5.68 -20.66
CA ASN A 194 11.90 4.83 -19.77
C ASN A 194 12.41 3.57 -20.47
N LEU A 195 11.63 3.01 -21.39
CA LEU A 195 12.03 1.87 -22.20
C LEU A 195 13.18 2.25 -23.14
N GLU A 196 13.12 3.41 -23.79
CA GLU A 196 14.21 3.91 -24.64
C GLU A 196 15.49 4.16 -23.83
N ARG A 197 15.36 4.80 -22.67
CA ARG A 197 16.49 5.15 -21.81
C ARG A 197 17.16 3.92 -21.19
N ASN A 198 16.37 2.99 -20.66
CA ASN A 198 16.86 1.90 -19.80
C ASN A 198 16.78 0.52 -20.46
N GLY A 199 16.07 0.37 -21.58
CA GLY A 199 15.79 -0.92 -22.20
C GLY A 199 17.06 -1.65 -22.63
N LYS A 200 18.03 -0.94 -23.22
CA LYS A 200 19.34 -1.53 -23.57
C LYS A 200 20.06 -2.07 -22.34
N ARG A 201 20.05 -1.33 -21.23
CA ARG A 201 20.67 -1.77 -19.97
C ARG A 201 19.97 -3.00 -19.38
N LEU A 202 18.64 -3.03 -19.43
CA LEU A 202 17.84 -4.18 -19.00
C LEU A 202 18.15 -5.44 -19.82
N LEU A 203 18.23 -5.33 -21.15
CA LEU A 203 18.57 -6.45 -22.02
C LEU A 203 19.99 -6.97 -21.75
N ASN A 204 20.96 -6.06 -21.58
CA ASN A 204 22.33 -6.44 -21.25
C ASN A 204 22.46 -7.14 -19.89
N TYR A 205 21.58 -6.83 -18.92
CA TYR A 205 21.56 -7.50 -17.62
C TYR A 205 20.97 -8.91 -17.70
N MET A 206 20.02 -9.15 -18.62
CA MET A 206 19.36 -10.45 -18.80
C MET A 206 20.12 -11.40 -19.74
N SER A 207 21.16 -10.89 -20.42
CA SER A 207 22.05 -11.67 -21.28
C SER A 207 23.23 -12.21 -20.48
#